data_AF-A0A1N7QUH2-F1
#
_entry.id   AF-A0A1N7QUH2-F1
#
_cell.length_a   1.000
_cell.length_b   1.000
_cell.length_c   1.000
_cell.angle_alpha   90.00
_cell.angle_beta   90.00
_cell.angle_gamma   90.00
#
_symmetry.space_group_name_H-M   'P 1'
#
loop_
_entity.id
_entity.type
_entity.pdbx_description
1 polymer ?
#
loop_
_entity_poly.entity_id
_entity_poly.type
_entity_poly.pdbx_seq_one_letter_code
_entity_poly.pdbx_strand_id
1 'polypeptide(L)' 'MIEPDHPDLSIGQQCKLLSIARSSFYYTPKGETEQNLGLMRRIDEQFLEPPFFGVRQMTCICVTTDTW' A
#
# COMPACT_ATOMS: atom_id res chain seq x y z
N MET A 1 -21.13 0.95 -11.96
CA MET A 1 -20.54 0.38 -10.74
C MET A 1 -21.34 -0.88 -10.46
N ILE A 2 -20.73 -2.06 -10.47
CA ILE A 2 -21.45 -3.31 -10.15
C ILE A 2 -21.51 -3.38 -8.61
N GLU A 3 -22.70 -3.49 -8.05
CA GLU A 3 -22.86 -3.65 -6.60
C GLU A 3 -22.37 -5.07 -6.23
N PRO A 4 -21.53 -5.24 -5.20
CA PRO A 4 -20.98 -6.54 -4.82
C PRO A 4 -22.06 -7.53 -4.33
N ASP A 5 -23.25 -7.03 -3.97
CA ASP A 5 -24.39 -7.82 -3.46
C ASP A 5 -25.44 -8.09 -4.55
N HIS A 6 -25.00 -8.58 -5.71
CA HIS A 6 -25.92 -9.09 -6.73
C HIS A 6 -26.22 -10.58 -6.49
N PRO A 7 -27.45 -10.94 -6.11
CA PRO A 7 -27.81 -12.32 -5.74
C PRO A 7 -27.70 -13.32 -6.91
N ASP A 8 -27.78 -12.83 -8.16
CA ASP A 8 -27.80 -13.68 -9.36
C ASP A 8 -26.43 -13.84 -10.05
N LEU A 9 -25.42 -13.04 -9.68
CA LEU A 9 -24.13 -13.00 -10.39
C LEU A 9 -22.98 -13.34 -9.45
N SER A 10 -22.36 -14.50 -9.71
CA SER A 10 -21.13 -14.87 -9.01
C SER A 10 -20.01 -13.84 -9.25
N ILE A 11 -19.21 -13.58 -8.22
CA ILE A 11 -18.04 -12.69 -8.28
C ILE A 11 -17.13 -13.03 -9.48
N GLY A 12 -17.01 -14.32 -9.85
CA GLY A 12 -16.25 -14.76 -11.01
C GLY A 12 -16.81 -14.30 -12.36
N GLN A 13 -18.14 -14.27 -12.51
CA GLN A 13 -18.79 -13.73 -13.71
C GLN A 13 -18.69 -12.20 -13.77
N GLN A 14 -18.80 -11.53 -12.62
CA GLN A 14 -18.60 -10.08 -12.53
C GLN A 14 -17.17 -9.69 -12.94
N CYS A 15 -16.14 -10.40 -12.46
CA CYS A 15 -14.74 -10.18 -12.85
C CYS A 15 -14.53 -10.41 -14.36
N LYS A 16 -15.18 -11.44 -14.93
CA LYS A 16 -15.10 -11.75 -16.37
C LYS A 16 -15.76 -10.68 -17.23
N LEU A 17 -16.90 -10.13 -16.80
CA LEU A 17 -17.58 -9.04 -17.49
C LEU A 17 -16.78 -7.74 -17.45
N LEU A 18 -16.15 -7.45 -16.30
CA LEU A 18 -15.35 -6.25 -16.08
C LEU A 18 -13.91 -6.37 -16.62
N SER A 19 -13.51 -7.53 -17.13
CA SER A 19 -12.12 -7.84 -17.54
C SER A 19 -11.08 -7.49 -16.46
N ILE A 20 -11.44 -7.67 -15.19
CA ILE A 20 -10.53 -7.46 -14.05
C ILE A 20 -10.08 -8.80 -13.48
N ALA A 21 -8.85 -8.84 -12.98
CA ALA A 21 -8.37 -10.00 -12.23
C ALA A 21 -9.16 -10.15 -10.92
N ARG A 22 -9.47 -11.39 -10.54
CA ARG A 22 -10.18 -11.70 -9.29
C ARG A 22 -9.45 -11.16 -8.05
N SER A 23 -8.13 -11.04 -8.11
CA SER A 23 -7.31 -10.45 -7.04
C SER A 23 -7.59 -8.97 -6.83
N SER A 24 -7.82 -8.19 -7.90
CA SER A 24 -8.19 -6.78 -7.79
C SER A 24 -9.60 -6.60 -7.23
N PHE A 25 -10.51 -7.56 -7.42
CA PHE A 25 -11.86 -7.48 -6.87
C PHE A 25 -11.89 -7.56 -5.34
N TYR A 26 -11.04 -8.39 -4.74
CA TYR A 26 -10.91 -8.48 -3.27
C TYR A 26 -10.01 -7.39 -2.68
N TYR A 27 -9.30 -6.64 -3.52
CA TYR A 27 -8.43 -5.58 -3.06
C TYR A 27 -9.24 -4.31 -2.83
N THR A 28 -9.57 -4.03 -1.57
CA THR A 28 -10.09 -2.73 -1.16
C THR A 28 -8.91 -1.78 -0.97
N PRO A 29 -8.83 -0.64 -1.69
CA PRO A 29 -7.80 0.36 -1.44
C PRO A 29 -7.99 0.90 -0.01
N LYS A 30 -7.12 0.49 0.89
CA LYS A 30 -7.05 1.03 2.24
C LYS A 30 -6.22 2.31 2.15
N GLY A 31 -6.78 3.43 2.61
CA GLY A 31 -6.00 4.66 2.74
C GLY A 31 -4.80 4.42 3.66
N GLU A 32 -3.67 5.02 3.33
CA GLU A 32 -2.48 4.99 4.17
C GLU A 32 -2.71 5.80 5.45
N THR A 33 -2.19 5.31 6.58
CA THR A 33 -2.28 6.06 7.85
C THR A 33 -1.31 7.24 7.83
N GLU A 34 -1.58 8.30 8.60
CA GLU A 34 -0.68 9.47 8.69
C GLU A 34 0.74 9.06 9.14
N GLN A 35 0.83 8.07 10.03
CA GLN A 35 2.10 7.51 10.46
C GLN A 35 2.86 6.85 9.30
N ASN A 36 2.18 6.10 8.44
CA ASN A 36 2.84 5.45 7.30
C ASN A 36 3.24 6.48 6.22
N LEU A 37 2.44 7.51 6.03
CA LEU A 37 2.79 8.65 5.15
C LEU A 37 4.03 9.40 5.65
N GLY A 38 4.14 9.62 6.97
CA GLY A 38 5.32 10.20 7.59
C GLY A 38 6.56 9.33 7.41
N LEU A 39 6.41 8.01 7.57
CA LEU A 39 7.49 7.05 7.36
C LEU A 39 7.98 7.04 5.91
N MET A 40 7.07 7.01 4.93
CA MET A 40 7.43 7.05 3.50
C MET A 40 8.24 8.30 3.15
N ARG A 41 7.84 9.48 3.65
CA ARG A 41 8.57 10.74 3.41
C ARG A 41 9.99 10.70 3.99
N ARG A 42 10.17 10.16 5.20
CA ARG A 42 11.49 10.03 5.82
C ARG A 42 12.40 9.06 5.06
N ILE A 43 11.85 7.96 4.54
CA ILE A 43 12.59 7.02 3.71
C ILE A 43 13.10 7.73 2.45
N ASP A 44 12.25 8.55 1.81
CA ASP A 44 12.63 9.33 0.63
C ASP A 44 13.72 10.37 0.95
N GLU A 45 13.60 11.11 2.07
CA GLU A 45 14.62 12.06 2.54
C GLU A 45 15.97 11.37 2.77
N GLN A 46 15.95 10.21 3.45
CA GLN A 46 17.15 9.43 3.75
C GLN A 46 17.81 8.83 2.50
N PHE A 47 17.04 8.60 1.43
CA PHE A 47 17.56 8.13 0.15
C PHE A 47 18.20 9.27 -0.67
N LEU A 48 17.70 10.49 -0.51
CA LEU A 48 18.16 11.67 -1.25
C LEU A 48 19.40 12.34 -0.65
N GLU A 49 19.51 12.44 0.67
CA GLU A 49 20.63 13.13 1.32
C GLU A 49 21.95 12.31 1.29
N PRO A 50 21.98 11.07 1.83
CA PRO A 50 23.12 10.16 1.73
C PRO A 50 22.85 8.90 0.87
N PRO A 51 23.26 8.88 -0.41
CA PRO A 51 23.06 7.74 -1.31
C PRO A 51 23.91 6.50 -0.97
N PHE A 52 24.62 6.51 0.15
CA PHE A 52 25.52 5.43 0.58
C PHE A 52 24.95 4.56 1.72
N PHE A 53 23.83 4.95 2.35
CA PHE A 53 23.25 4.13 3.41
C PHE A 53 22.50 2.93 2.83
N GLY A 54 22.94 1.74 3.25
CA GLY A 54 22.21 0.51 2.96
C GLY A 54 20.93 0.39 3.79
N VAL A 55 20.03 -0.49 3.35
CA VAL A 55 18.71 -0.73 3.96
C VAL A 55 18.73 -0.88 5.49
N ARG A 56 19.76 -1.53 6.04
CA ARG A 56 19.90 -1.78 7.48
C ARG A 56 20.18 -0.51 8.29
N GLN A 57 20.87 0.45 7.70
CA GLN A 57 21.13 1.76 8.30
C GLN A 57 19.87 2.63 8.23
N MET A 58 19.16 2.59 7.09
CA MET A 58 17.91 3.33 6.91
C MET A 58 16.82 2.85 7.88
N THR A 59 16.69 1.53 8.09
CA THR A 59 15.76 0.97 9.09
C THR A 59 16.14 1.39 10.51
N CYS A 60 17.43 1.40 10.85
CA CYS A 60 17.87 1.85 12.18
C CYS A 60 17.50 3.33 12.40
N ILE A 61 17.82 4.21 11.45
CA ILE A 61 17.57 5.65 11.55
C ILE A 61 16.06 5.94 11.62
N CYS A 62 15.26 5.39 10.71
CA CYS A 62 13.82 5.65 10.69
C CYS A 62 13.08 5.13 11.93
N VAL A 63 13.55 4.04 12.55
CA VAL A 63 12.89 3.43 13.73
C VAL A 63 13.35 4.07 15.04
N THR A 64 14.61 4.51 15.14
CA THR A 64 15.17 5.09 16.37
C THR A 64 14.72 6.53 16.64
N THR A 65 14.35 7.29 15.59
CA THR A 65 13.83 8.66 15.75
C THR A 65 12.35 8.73 16.13
N ASP A 66 11.65 7.59 16.18
CA ASP A 66 10.21 7.52 16.54
C ASP A 66 9.99 7.31 18.05
N THR A 67 11.07 7.23 18.84
CA THR A 67 11.03 6.97 20.29
C THR A 67 11.60 8.12 21.13
N TRP A 68 11.30 9.37 20.80
CA TRP A 68 11.44 10.54 21.70
C TRP A 68 10.40 11.62 21.38
#